data_AF-A0A345E468-F1
#
_entry.id   AF-A0A345E468-F1
#
_cell.length_a   1.000
_cell.length_b   1.000
_cell.length_c   1.000
_cell.angle_alpha   90.00
_cell.angle_beta   90.00
_cell.angle_gamma   90.00
#
_symmetry.space_group_name_H-M   'P 1'
#
loop_
_entity.id
_entity.type
_entity.pdbx_description
1 polymer ?
#
loop_
_entity_poly.entity_id
_entity_poly.type
_entity_poly.pdbx_seq_one_letter_code
_entity_poly.pdbx_strand_id
1 'polypeptide(L)' 'MDEALEVVDVLADSGLEGAITWLLRLLGLVAVLAGLGLWLLTDVGLLFLPAALIVLGLVLLVVPSILLAFAELA' A
#
# COMPACT_ATOMS: atom_id res chain seq x y z
N MET A 1 4.33 23.52 -18.48
CA MET A 1 3.74 22.17 -18.60
C MET A 1 4.81 21.15 -18.98
N ASP A 2 5.84 21.56 -19.73
CA ASP A 2 7.08 20.78 -19.97
C ASP A 2 7.80 20.35 -18.68
N GLU A 3 8.17 21.29 -17.81
CA GLU A 3 9.00 21.00 -16.63
C GLU A 3 8.44 19.93 -15.68
N ALA A 4 7.10 19.87 -15.54
CA ALA A 4 6.48 18.90 -14.64
C ALA A 4 6.50 17.48 -15.22
N LEU A 5 6.37 17.35 -16.54
CA LEU A 5 6.47 16.08 -17.24
C LEU A 5 7.91 15.58 -17.28
N GLU A 6 8.88 16.48 -17.46
CA GLU A 6 10.31 16.15 -17.41
C GLU A 6 10.72 15.59 -16.03
N VAL A 7 10.20 16.16 -14.94
CA VAL A 7 10.42 15.61 -13.58
C VAL A 7 9.77 14.24 -13.40
N VAL A 8 8.58 14.01 -13.99
CA VAL A 8 7.92 12.70 -13.96
C VAL A 8 8.73 11.66 -14.74
N ASP A 9 9.26 11.99 -15.91
CA ASP A 9 10.11 11.09 -16.69
C ASP A 9 11.39 10.69 -15.93
N VAL A 10 12.04 11.65 -15.25
CA VAL A 10 13.21 11.35 -14.39
C VAL A 10 12.83 10.46 -13.20
N LEU A 11 11.65 10.67 -12.60
CA LEU A 11 11.15 9.84 -11.51
C LEU A 11 10.79 8.42 -11.98
N ALA A 12 10.21 8.29 -13.17
CA ALA A 12 9.91 7.00 -13.79
C ALA A 12 11.20 6.20 -14.02
N ASP A 13 12.24 6.83 -14.59
CA ASP A 13 13.54 6.19 -14.82
C ASP A 13 14.29 5.82 -13.51
N SER A 14 13.95 6.44 -12.39
CA SER A 14 14.63 6.20 -11.10
C SER A 14 14.20 4.92 -10.37
N GLY A 15 13.18 4.20 -10.87
CA GLY A 15 12.61 3.04 -10.19
C GLY A 15 11.73 3.39 -8.98
N LEU A 16 11.31 4.65 -8.87
CA LEU A 16 10.46 5.16 -7.79
C LEU A 16 9.15 4.39 -7.66
N GLU A 17 8.55 3.97 -8.78
CA GLU A 17 7.29 3.22 -8.80
C GLU A 17 7.39 1.89 -8.04
N GLY A 18 8.47 1.15 -8.26
CA GLY A 18 8.78 -0.08 -7.55
C GLY A 18 9.04 0.15 -6.06
N ALA A 19 9.78 1.23 -5.73
CA ALA A 19 10.05 1.60 -4.34
C ALA A 19 8.79 2.03 -3.58
N ILE A 20 7.92 2.83 -4.19
CA ILE A 20 6.62 3.24 -3.62
C ILE A 20 5.72 2.01 -3.43
N THR A 21 5.62 1.14 -4.44
CA THR A 21 4.87 -0.11 -4.37
C THR A 21 5.35 -0.97 -3.20
N TRP A 22 6.67 -1.11 -3.05
CA TRP A 22 7.27 -1.85 -1.94
C TRP A 22 6.95 -1.23 -0.59
N LEU A 23 7.06 0.10 -0.45
CA LEU A 23 6.75 0.82 0.78
C LEU A 23 5.27 0.67 1.18
N LEU A 24 4.36 0.81 0.21
CA LEU A 24 2.93 0.61 0.43
C LEU A 24 2.62 -0.83 0.89
N ARG A 25 3.29 -1.84 0.32
CA ARG A 25 3.15 -3.23 0.75
C ARG A 25 3.68 -3.45 2.17
N LEU A 26 4.80 -2.82 2.53
CA LEU A 26 5.33 -2.90 3.90
C LEU A 26 4.35 -2.28 4.90
N LEU A 27 3.80 -1.10 4.59
CA LEU A 27 2.75 -0.48 5.40
C LEU A 27 1.50 -1.35 5.49
N GLY A 28 1.09 -1.98 4.40
CA GLY A 28 -0.03 -2.91 4.38
C GLY A 28 0.20 -4.12 5.29
N LEU A 29 1.39 -4.71 5.24
CA LEU A 29 1.77 -5.82 6.13
C LEU A 29 1.74 -5.39 7.60
N VAL A 30 2.31 -4.23 7.93
CA VAL A 30 2.27 -3.68 9.29
C VAL A 30 0.84 -3.45 9.75
N ALA A 31 -0.04 -2.91 8.89
CA ALA A 31 -1.45 -2.70 9.20
C ALA A 31 -2.19 -4.02 9.46
N VAL A 32 -1.95 -5.07 8.67
CA VAL A 32 -2.53 -6.41 8.90
C VAL A 32 -2.07 -6.97 10.24
N LEU A 33 -0.76 -6.92 10.53
CA LEU A 33 -0.21 -7.43 11.79
C LEU A 33 -0.73 -6.63 13.00
N ALA A 34 -0.83 -5.32 12.89
CA ALA A 34 -1.40 -4.47 13.92
C ALA A 34 -2.89 -4.77 14.14
N GLY A 35 -3.66 -4.93 13.06
CA GLY A 35 -5.06 -5.31 13.13
C GLY A 35 -5.25 -6.68 13.79
N LEU A 36 -4.47 -7.69 13.40
CA LEU A 36 -4.49 -9.01 14.06
C LEU A 36 -4.09 -8.91 15.54
N GLY A 37 -3.05 -8.15 15.85
CA GLY A 37 -2.62 -7.91 17.23
C GLY A 37 -3.71 -7.27 18.07
N LEU A 38 -4.34 -6.20 17.58
CA LEU A 38 -5.45 -5.56 18.27
C LEU A 38 -6.65 -6.49 18.41
N TRP A 39 -6.99 -7.27 17.39
CA TRP A 39 -8.08 -8.23 17.46
C TRP A 39 -7.88 -9.27 18.57
N LEU A 40 -6.64 -9.72 18.78
CA LEU A 40 -6.30 -10.70 19.82
C LEU A 40 -6.16 -10.10 21.22
N LEU A 41 -5.78 -8.82 21.32
CA LEU A 41 -5.40 -8.17 22.58
C LEU A 41 -6.44 -7.20 23.13
N THR A 42 -7.56 -6.98 22.43
CA THR A 42 -8.60 -6.02 22.83
C THR A 42 -9.98 -6.67 22.95
N ASP A 43 -10.85 -6.05 23.74
CA ASP A 43 -12.21 -6.51 23.97
C ASP A 43 -13.09 -6.41 22.72
N VAL A 44 -14.15 -7.22 22.68
CA VAL A 44 -15.15 -7.28 21.58
C VAL A 44 -15.83 -5.94 21.24
N GLY A 45 -15.74 -4.93 22.11
CA GLY A 45 -16.22 -3.58 21.82
C GLY A 45 -15.41 -2.83 20.74
N LEU A 46 -14.19 -3.28 20.42
CA LEU A 46 -13.26 -2.57 19.55
C LEU A 46 -13.12 -3.19 18.15
N LEU A 47 -13.87 -4.25 17.81
CA LEU A 47 -13.69 -5.09 16.60
C LEU A 47 -13.64 -4.35 15.26
N PHE A 48 -14.27 -3.18 15.13
CA PHE A 48 -14.28 -2.40 13.90
C PHE A 48 -12.89 -1.89 13.51
N LEU A 49 -12.08 -1.43 14.48
CA LEU A 49 -10.75 -0.89 14.20
C LEU A 49 -9.76 -1.97 13.71
N PRO A 50 -9.63 -3.14 14.37
CA PRO A 50 -8.87 -4.28 13.89
C PRO A 50 -9.30 -4.73 12.49
N ALA A 51 -10.61 -4.85 12.27
CA ALA A 51 -11.15 -5.26 10.97
C ALA A 51 -10.80 -4.25 9.87
N ALA A 52 -10.95 -2.95 10.13
CA ALA A 52 -10.58 -1.90 9.19
C ALA A 52 -9.08 -1.91 8.85
N LEU A 53 -8.21 -2.10 9.86
CA LEU A 53 -6.76 -2.20 9.65
C LEU A 53 -6.38 -3.41 8.80
N ILE A 54 -7.01 -4.57 9.04
CA ILE A 54 -6.77 -5.77 8.24
C ILE A 54 -7.21 -5.55 6.79
N VAL A 55 -8.43 -5.05 6.58
CA VAL A 55 -8.95 -4.81 5.23
C VAL A 55 -8.11 -3.79 4.48
N LEU A 56 -7.80 -2.65 5.11
CA LEU A 56 -6.95 -1.62 4.50
C LEU A 56 -5.55 -2.16 4.20
N GLY A 57 -4.97 -2.94 5.12
CA GLY A 57 -3.67 -3.54 4.92
C GLY A 57 -3.64 -4.53 3.75
N LEU A 58 -4.69 -5.34 3.59
CA LEU A 58 -4.86 -6.22 2.43
C LEU A 58 -5.00 -5.44 1.12
N VAL A 59 -5.77 -4.35 1.12
CA VAL A 59 -5.88 -3.45 -0.03
C VAL A 59 -4.50 -2.90 -0.43
N LEU A 60 -3.72 -2.41 0.54
CA LEU A 60 -2.37 -1.90 0.30
C LEU A 60 -1.38 -2.99 -0.16
N LEU A 61 -1.59 -4.24 0.20
CA LEU A 61 -0.76 -5.36 -0.24
C LEU A 61 -1.03 -5.77 -1.69
N VAL A 62 -2.26 -5.60 -2.17
CA VAL A 62 -2.71 -6.14 -3.47
C VAL A 62 -2.84 -5.06 -4.54
N VAL A 63 -3.50 -3.94 -4.23
CA VAL A 63 -3.85 -2.91 -5.23
C VAL A 63 -2.62 -2.31 -5.90
N PRO A 64 -1.54 -1.92 -5.21
CA PRO A 64 -0.36 -1.35 -5.85
C PRO A 64 0.27 -2.29 -6.88
N SER A 65 0.31 -3.60 -6.61
CA SER A 65 0.85 -4.59 -7.55
C SER A 65 -0.03 -4.77 -8.78
N ILE A 66 -1.35 -4.69 -8.62
CA ILE A 66 -2.29 -4.72 -9.74
C ILE A 66 -2.09 -3.49 -10.62
N LEU A 67 -2.00 -2.30 -10.01
CA LEU A 67 -1.79 -1.05 -10.74
C LEU A 67 -0.46 -1.02 -11.49
N LEU A 68 0.62 -1.47 -10.85
CA LEU A 68 1.94 -1.57 -11.48
C LEU A 68 1.91 -2.54 -12.67
N ALA A 69 1.28 -3.70 -12.51
CA ALA A 69 1.13 -4.67 -13.60
C ALA A 69 0.32 -4.08 -14.78
N PHE A 70 -0.70 -3.26 -14.52
CA PHE A 70 -1.42 -2.57 -15.60
C PHE A 70 -0.57 -1.49 -16.28
N ALA A 71 0.26 -0.76 -15.52
CA ALA A 71 1.15 0.25 -16.07
C ALA A 71 2.24 -0.36 -16.97
N GLU A 72 2.81 -1.50 -16.57
CA GLU A 72 3.80 -2.25 -17.38
C GLU A 72 3.23 -2.83 -18.68
N LEU A 73 1.91 -2.99 -18.77
CA LEU A 73 1.21 -3.54 -19.94
C LEU A 73 0.70 -2.46 -20.92
N ALA A 74 0.71 -1.18 -20.54
CA ALA A 74 0.19 -0.06 -21.32
C ALA A 74 1.29 0.55 -22.21
#